data_AF-A0A917S5G7-F1
#
_entry.id   AF-A0A917S5G7-F1
#
_cell.length_a   1.000
_cell.length_b   1.000
_cell.length_c   1.000
_cell.angle_alpha   90.00
_cell.angle_beta   90.00
_cell.angle_gamma   90.00
#
_symmetry.space_group_name_H-M   'P 1'
#
loop_
_entity.id
_entity.type
_entity.pdbx_description
1 polymer ?
#
loop_
_entity_poly.entity_id
_entity_poly.type
_entity_poly.pdbx_seq_one_letter_code
_entity_poly.pdbx_strand_id
1 'polypeptide(L)'
;MAFFRKSKAVLFFLCLMLFLSTVSGDVLAKENASTQKTGSTKTVHMGSHKKTADQSKNAGSTQKTVVRQVNSTGTKTAGSKILSRPAAKSRNTVQTSAASTAGWGTSAITPQTEVNMNTIKSIKIYYGNATNSAIAQLSTYNAVIIEPYAFTTAQVAQLQAKGIKVFGYLSVMELEAPNKALVSDSDYFYYHNQKYIIPQWNTYIMDLSKPHYQSVLMNKVTSEIAGKQMDGVFLDTVGDIDDYFYNDPQTQDQFRSAYKTLLEKIKSACPNLSLIQNWGFDTLKTTSGSMIHAVLWEDFSKSTITGDAWSQNWIRYFQRRTNLFRVITVSPDVQSAAYAKKIGFIPTLNNGNIYNGL
;
A
#
# COMPACT_ATOMS: atom_id res chain seq x y z
N MET A 1 17.31 -17.63 -17.48
CA MET A 1 15.89 -17.50 -17.06
C MET A 1 15.40 -16.06 -16.85
N ALA A 2 16.25 -15.04 -16.66
CA ALA A 2 15.78 -13.64 -16.58
C ALA A 2 15.18 -13.07 -17.90
N PHE A 3 15.50 -13.66 -19.05
CA PHE A 3 15.13 -13.16 -20.38
C PHE A 3 13.61 -13.18 -20.66
N PHE A 4 12.87 -14.11 -20.04
CA PHE A 4 11.42 -14.23 -20.24
C PHE A 4 10.58 -13.19 -19.48
N ARG A 5 11.11 -12.55 -18.42
CA ARG A 5 10.40 -11.47 -17.70
C ARG A 5 10.28 -10.19 -18.55
N LYS A 6 11.26 -9.87 -19.40
CA LYS A 6 11.22 -8.66 -20.25
C LYS A 6 10.23 -8.74 -21.43
N SER A 7 9.88 -9.94 -21.90
CA SER A 7 9.15 -10.07 -23.18
C SER A 7 7.64 -9.80 -23.11
N LYS A 8 7.00 -9.84 -21.92
CA LYS A 8 5.54 -9.64 -21.82
C LYS A 8 5.13 -8.19 -21.55
N ALA A 9 5.89 -7.44 -20.76
CA ALA A 9 5.66 -6.01 -20.55
C ALA A 9 5.84 -5.19 -21.83
N VAL A 10 6.84 -5.54 -22.66
CA VAL A 10 7.11 -4.83 -23.93
C VAL A 10 6.11 -5.18 -25.02
N LEU A 11 5.62 -6.43 -25.07
CA LEU A 11 4.69 -6.86 -26.14
C LEU A 11 3.28 -6.27 -25.97
N PHE A 12 2.86 -5.96 -24.74
CA PHE A 12 1.62 -5.22 -24.50
C PHE A 12 1.71 -3.74 -24.94
N PHE A 13 2.92 -3.19 -24.98
CA PHE A 13 3.19 -1.79 -25.34
C PHE A 13 3.02 -1.50 -26.85
N LEU A 14 3.17 -2.50 -27.72
CA LEU A 14 3.03 -2.32 -29.18
C LEU A 14 1.58 -2.35 -29.68
N CYS A 15 0.67 -3.09 -29.03
CA CYS A 15 -0.73 -3.16 -29.47
C CYS A 15 -1.52 -1.88 -29.19
N LEU A 16 -1.15 -1.08 -28.17
CA LEU A 16 -1.91 0.11 -27.80
C LEU A 16 -1.58 1.33 -28.67
N MET A 17 -0.36 1.43 -29.24
CA MET A 17 0.02 2.53 -30.13
C MET A 17 -0.58 2.44 -31.55
N LEU A 18 -1.08 1.28 -31.96
CA LEU A 18 -1.75 1.10 -33.27
C LEU A 18 -3.26 1.39 -33.24
N PHE A 19 -3.84 1.71 -32.08
CA PHE A 19 -5.27 2.02 -31.95
C PHE A 19 -5.59 3.51 -31.68
N LEU A 20 -4.56 4.36 -31.53
CA LEU A 20 -4.70 5.80 -31.23
C LEU A 20 -4.35 6.72 -32.42
N SER A 21 -4.16 6.18 -33.63
CA SER A 21 -3.79 6.94 -34.83
C SER A 21 -4.90 7.09 -35.88
N THR A 22 -6.15 6.68 -35.58
CA THR A 22 -7.28 6.72 -36.54
C THR A 22 -8.59 7.32 -36.01
N VAL A 23 -8.61 8.05 -34.89
CA VAL A 23 -9.79 8.79 -34.41
C VAL A 23 -9.41 10.18 -33.91
N SER A 24 -9.19 11.11 -34.84
CA SER A 24 -9.30 12.58 -34.66
C SER A 24 -9.26 13.24 -36.04
N GLY A 25 -10.27 12.93 -36.86
CA GLY A 25 -10.55 13.65 -38.11
C GLY A 25 -11.74 14.57 -37.90
N ASP A 26 -11.61 15.81 -38.36
CA ASP A 26 -12.65 16.84 -38.53
C ASP A 26 -13.45 17.29 -37.29
N VAL A 27 -13.22 18.56 -36.88
CA VAL A 27 -14.26 19.61 -36.98
C VAL A 27 -13.60 21.01 -36.93
N LEU A 28 -13.69 21.68 -38.08
CA LEU A 28 -13.75 23.13 -38.34
C LEU A 28 -12.54 24.06 -38.08
N ALA A 29 -12.41 25.01 -39.01
CA ALA A 29 -11.30 25.92 -39.22
C ALA A 29 -11.72 27.41 -39.24
N LYS A 30 -10.70 28.28 -39.26
CA LYS A 30 -10.61 29.75 -39.41
C LYS A 30 -9.76 30.29 -38.25
N GLU A 31 -8.65 31.02 -38.40
CA GLU A 31 -7.95 31.62 -39.55
C GLU A 31 -6.45 31.82 -39.17
N ASN A 32 -5.51 32.33 -39.99
CA ASN A 32 -5.59 33.03 -41.28
C ASN A 32 -4.55 32.44 -42.29
N ALA A 33 -3.64 33.22 -42.90
CA ALA A 33 -2.76 32.79 -44.00
C ALA A 33 -1.30 33.31 -43.95
N SER A 34 -0.48 32.79 -44.89
CA SER A 34 0.96 33.01 -45.13
C SER A 34 1.92 32.25 -44.19
N THR A 35 3.01 31.62 -44.66
CA THR A 35 3.73 31.79 -45.95
C THR A 35 4.22 30.46 -46.56
N GLN A 36 4.40 30.45 -47.88
CA GLN A 36 5.16 29.46 -48.67
C GLN A 36 6.59 29.22 -48.10
N LYS A 37 7.36 28.14 -48.40
CA LYS A 37 7.53 27.38 -49.66
C LYS A 37 8.43 26.13 -49.42
N THR A 38 8.31 25.08 -50.26
CA THR A 38 9.32 24.00 -50.54
C THR A 38 9.86 23.14 -49.35
N GLY A 39 10.16 21.85 -49.49
CA GLY A 39 10.05 20.92 -50.63
C GLY A 39 11.00 19.71 -50.47
N SER A 40 10.69 18.60 -51.15
CA SER A 40 11.49 17.37 -51.29
C SER A 40 11.66 16.44 -50.07
N THR A 41 10.99 15.29 -50.20
CA THR A 41 11.42 13.96 -49.73
C THR A 41 12.92 13.68 -49.83
N LYS A 42 13.45 12.90 -48.88
CA LYS A 42 14.49 11.89 -49.14
C LYS A 42 14.49 10.79 -48.08
N THR A 43 14.14 9.58 -48.49
CA THR A 43 14.35 8.34 -47.73
C THR A 43 15.74 7.82 -48.02
N VAL A 44 16.54 7.50 -46.99
CA VAL A 44 17.77 6.70 -47.12
C VAL A 44 17.79 5.65 -46.00
N HIS A 45 18.34 4.48 -46.33
CA HIS A 45 18.23 3.23 -45.60
C HIS A 45 19.64 2.77 -45.14
N MET A 46 19.67 1.84 -44.17
CA MET A 46 20.86 1.07 -43.70
C MET A 46 21.99 1.83 -42.97
N GLY A 47 22.66 1.13 -42.05
CA GLY A 47 23.85 1.66 -41.35
C GLY A 47 24.28 0.91 -40.08
N SER A 48 24.33 -0.43 -40.09
CA SER A 48 24.77 -1.22 -38.92
C SER A 48 26.29 -1.29 -38.77
N HIS A 49 26.85 -0.78 -37.66
CA HIS A 49 28.15 -1.19 -37.10
C HIS A 49 28.01 -1.25 -35.58
N LYS A 50 28.08 -2.40 -34.91
CA LYS A 50 29.18 -3.38 -34.73
C LYS A 50 30.30 -2.84 -33.84
N LYS A 51 30.49 -3.54 -32.71
CA LYS A 51 31.42 -3.27 -31.62
C LYS A 51 32.87 -3.09 -32.06
N THR A 52 33.59 -2.22 -31.35
CA THR A 52 34.98 -2.46 -30.93
C THR A 52 35.07 -2.30 -29.42
N ALA A 53 35.66 -3.28 -28.75
CA ALA A 53 36.11 -3.14 -27.37
C ALA A 53 37.60 -2.80 -27.41
N ASP A 54 38.08 -2.02 -26.45
CA ASP A 54 39.51 -1.89 -26.21
C ASP A 54 39.79 -1.91 -24.69
N GLN A 55 40.94 -2.45 -24.31
CA GLN A 55 41.42 -2.55 -22.94
C GLN A 55 42.69 -1.72 -22.80
N SER A 56 42.79 -0.92 -21.74
CA SER A 56 44.09 -0.47 -21.25
C SER A 56 44.19 -0.61 -19.73
N LYS A 57 45.32 -1.14 -19.26
CA LYS A 57 45.70 -1.24 -17.85
C LYS A 57 46.71 -0.16 -17.50
N ASN A 58 46.59 0.42 -16.29
CA ASN A 58 47.66 0.79 -15.34
C ASN A 58 47.01 1.67 -14.23
N ALA A 59 47.36 1.72 -12.95
CA ALA A 59 48.38 1.16 -12.04
C ALA A 59 49.01 2.33 -11.23
N GLY A 60 49.15 2.16 -9.90
CA GLY A 60 49.74 3.15 -8.97
C GLY A 60 48.72 4.15 -8.39
N SER A 61 48.23 4.08 -7.14
CA SER A 61 48.87 4.05 -5.80
C SER A 61 49.31 5.42 -5.26
N THR A 62 48.63 5.92 -4.22
CA THR A 62 49.30 6.49 -3.02
C THR A 62 48.35 6.54 -1.82
N GLN A 63 48.84 6.17 -0.64
CA GLN A 63 48.19 6.44 0.65
C GLN A 63 48.47 7.88 1.08
N LYS A 64 47.59 8.48 1.88
CA LYS A 64 47.99 9.48 2.89
C LYS A 64 47.16 9.38 4.16
N THR A 65 47.81 8.89 5.21
CA THR A 65 47.32 8.87 6.59
C THR A 65 47.44 10.27 7.21
N VAL A 66 46.44 10.69 8.00
CA VAL A 66 46.60 11.76 8.99
C VAL A 66 46.05 11.26 10.33
N VAL A 67 46.82 11.44 11.40
CA VAL A 67 46.51 11.07 12.79
C VAL A 67 46.88 12.25 13.69
N ARG A 68 46.22 12.35 14.86
CA ARG A 68 46.35 13.32 15.97
C ARG A 68 45.27 14.43 15.98
N GLN A 69 44.74 14.87 17.13
CA GLN A 69 44.92 14.39 18.51
C GLN A 69 43.69 14.63 19.39
N VAL A 70 43.65 13.90 20.50
CA VAL A 70 42.72 14.05 21.63
C VAL A 70 42.96 15.35 22.39
N ASN A 71 41.90 15.94 22.98
CA ASN A 71 42.02 16.56 24.30
C ASN A 71 40.72 16.44 25.10
N SER A 72 40.84 16.28 26.42
CA SER A 72 39.75 15.90 27.33
C SER A 72 39.82 16.63 28.68
N THR A 73 38.72 17.25 29.10
CA THR A 73 38.43 17.73 30.48
C THR A 73 36.91 17.97 30.58
N GLY A 74 36.16 17.60 31.63
CA GLY A 74 36.46 16.80 32.81
C GLY A 74 35.67 17.24 34.06
N THR A 75 34.70 16.44 34.52
CA THR A 75 34.15 16.41 35.93
C THR A 75 33.38 17.66 36.46
N LYS A 76 32.51 17.65 37.49
CA LYS A 76 32.06 16.63 38.49
C LYS A 76 30.73 17.03 39.22
N THR A 77 29.89 16.03 39.51
CA THR A 77 29.03 15.79 40.72
C THR A 77 28.19 16.87 41.46
N ALA A 78 26.89 16.54 41.58
CA ALA A 78 26.11 16.29 42.83
C ALA A 78 25.50 17.42 43.69
N GLY A 79 24.28 17.15 44.20
CA GLY A 79 23.59 17.95 45.23
C GLY A 79 22.14 17.53 45.48
N SER A 80 21.91 16.50 46.31
CA SER A 80 20.57 16.08 46.76
C SER A 80 20.16 16.81 48.05
N LYS A 81 18.87 17.15 48.20
CA LYS A 81 18.26 17.32 49.54
C LYS A 81 16.73 17.13 49.54
N ILE A 82 16.27 16.36 50.53
CA ILE A 82 14.87 16.04 50.87
C ILE A 82 14.48 16.88 52.12
N LEU A 83 13.19 16.84 52.51
CA LEU A 83 12.51 17.44 53.68
C LEU A 83 11.77 18.76 53.36
N SER A 84 10.54 19.02 53.83
CA SER A 84 9.61 18.24 54.70
C SER A 84 8.15 18.77 54.63
N ARG A 85 7.16 17.94 54.99
CA ARG A 85 5.76 18.32 55.34
C ARG A 85 5.68 18.66 56.85
N PRO A 86 4.74 19.51 57.34
CA PRO A 86 3.34 19.13 57.67
C PRO A 86 2.28 20.18 57.22
N ALA A 87 1.09 19.85 56.69
CA ALA A 87 -0.12 19.26 57.31
C ALA A 87 -0.94 20.21 58.21
N ALA A 88 -2.21 20.51 57.84
CA ALA A 88 -3.45 20.30 58.63
C ALA A 88 -4.68 21.13 58.16
N LYS A 89 -5.88 20.66 58.56
CA LYS A 89 -7.22 21.32 58.53
C LYS A 89 -7.93 21.47 57.16
N SER A 90 -9.26 21.45 57.05
CA SER A 90 -10.33 20.55 57.59
C SER A 90 -11.71 21.09 57.15
N ARG A 91 -12.65 20.21 56.74
CA ARG A 91 -14.14 20.37 56.81
C ARG A 91 -14.74 21.71 56.29
N ASN A 92 -15.67 21.70 55.34
CA ASN A 92 -17.01 21.11 55.54
C ASN A 92 -17.84 20.94 54.24
N THR A 93 -18.89 20.14 54.40
CA THR A 93 -19.98 19.79 53.48
C THR A 93 -20.77 20.97 52.88
N VAL A 94 -21.18 20.81 51.61
CA VAL A 94 -22.52 21.21 51.14
C VAL A 94 -23.09 20.04 50.33
N GLN A 95 -24.33 19.67 50.62
CA GLN A 95 -25.09 18.63 49.92
C GLN A 95 -26.37 19.28 49.38
N THR A 96 -26.51 19.35 48.07
CA THR A 96 -27.76 19.77 47.40
C THR A 96 -28.11 18.75 46.31
N SER A 97 -29.41 18.54 46.13
CA SER A 97 -29.95 17.33 45.52
C SER A 97 -30.47 17.53 44.08
N ALA A 98 -30.23 16.50 43.26
CA ALA A 98 -31.07 16.04 42.15
C ALA A 98 -31.40 17.00 41.00
N ALA A 99 -30.86 16.68 39.83
CA ALA A 99 -31.56 16.81 38.55
C ALA A 99 -31.57 15.44 37.86
N SER A 100 -32.73 15.01 37.36
CA SER A 100 -32.94 13.68 36.80
C SER A 100 -32.84 13.65 35.27
N THR A 101 -32.55 12.45 34.74
CA THR A 101 -32.85 11.98 33.37
C THR A 101 -32.26 12.74 32.17
N ALA A 102 -31.17 12.17 31.63
CA ALA A 102 -31.12 11.82 30.21
C ALA A 102 -30.31 10.51 30.06
N GLY A 103 -30.99 9.38 29.97
CA GLY A 103 -30.33 8.07 29.82
C GLY A 103 -29.75 7.91 28.42
N TRP A 104 -28.49 8.30 28.23
CA TRP A 104 -27.74 7.93 27.03
C TRP A 104 -27.45 6.44 27.14
N GLY A 105 -28.09 5.63 26.29
CA GLY A 105 -27.89 4.19 26.27
C GLY A 105 -26.42 3.88 26.02
N THR A 106 -25.72 3.40 27.05
CA THR A 106 -24.38 2.82 26.94
C THR A 106 -24.51 1.51 26.18
N SER A 107 -24.62 1.61 24.85
CA SER A 107 -24.35 0.50 23.94
C SER A 107 -22.98 -0.02 24.32
N ALA A 108 -22.94 -1.20 24.94
CA ALA A 108 -21.70 -1.78 25.41
C ALA A 108 -20.76 -1.88 24.22
N ILE A 109 -19.65 -1.14 24.26
CA ILE A 109 -18.62 -1.21 23.24
C ILE A 109 -18.09 -2.63 23.29
N THR A 110 -18.64 -3.47 22.40
CA THR A 110 -18.19 -4.85 22.27
C THR A 110 -16.72 -4.76 21.92
N PRO A 111 -15.82 -5.40 22.69
CA PRO A 111 -14.39 -5.31 22.40
C PRO A 111 -14.17 -5.71 20.95
N GLN A 112 -13.74 -4.77 20.11
CA GLN A 112 -13.29 -5.13 18.77
C GLN A 112 -12.18 -6.16 18.96
N THR A 113 -12.32 -7.27 18.28
CA THR A 113 -11.33 -8.34 18.18
C THR A 113 -11.03 -8.52 16.71
N GLU A 114 -9.88 -9.11 16.40
CA GLU A 114 -9.50 -9.38 15.02
C GLU A 114 -10.62 -10.12 14.27
N VAL A 115 -10.86 -9.73 13.02
CA VAL A 115 -11.85 -10.36 12.17
C VAL A 115 -11.48 -11.81 11.94
N ASN A 116 -12.37 -12.72 12.34
CA ASN A 116 -12.29 -14.12 11.94
C ASN A 116 -12.51 -14.24 10.42
N MET A 117 -11.44 -14.13 9.63
CA MET A 117 -11.49 -14.12 8.17
C MET A 117 -12.15 -15.37 7.56
N ASN A 118 -12.36 -16.46 8.32
CA ASN A 118 -13.12 -17.62 7.86
C ASN A 118 -14.62 -17.33 7.64
N THR A 119 -15.19 -16.32 8.30
CA THR A 119 -16.60 -15.93 8.11
C THR A 119 -16.81 -15.18 6.80
N ILE A 120 -15.78 -14.50 6.26
CA ILE A 120 -15.85 -13.74 5.02
C ILE A 120 -15.96 -14.69 3.82
N LYS A 121 -17.08 -14.61 3.09
CA LYS A 121 -17.37 -15.37 1.86
C LYS A 121 -17.51 -14.47 0.62
N SER A 122 -17.80 -13.19 0.80
CA SER A 122 -17.79 -12.15 -0.24
C SER A 122 -17.10 -10.87 0.26
N ILE A 123 -16.39 -10.20 -0.63
CA ILE A 123 -15.73 -8.92 -0.37
C ILE A 123 -15.83 -8.03 -1.61
N LYS A 124 -15.86 -6.70 -1.41
CA LYS A 124 -15.78 -5.69 -2.48
C LYS A 124 -14.72 -4.65 -2.15
N ILE A 125 -13.97 -4.22 -3.14
CA ILE A 125 -13.09 -3.03 -3.06
C ILE A 125 -13.86 -1.85 -3.63
N TYR A 126 -13.89 -0.72 -2.92
CA TYR A 126 -14.56 0.49 -3.35
C TYR A 126 -13.88 1.78 -2.85
N TYR A 127 -13.28 2.54 -3.76
CA TYR A 127 -12.59 3.81 -3.45
C TYR A 127 -13.39 5.06 -3.85
N GLY A 128 -14.65 4.88 -4.28
CA GLY A 128 -15.56 5.98 -4.56
C GLY A 128 -16.18 6.61 -3.30
N ASN A 129 -16.98 7.66 -3.51
CA ASN A 129 -17.64 8.39 -2.43
C ASN A 129 -18.75 7.56 -1.73
N ALA A 130 -18.89 7.75 -0.42
CA ALA A 130 -19.89 7.09 0.43
C ALA A 130 -21.33 7.59 0.23
N THR A 131 -21.87 7.52 -0.98
CA THR A 131 -23.28 7.87 -1.25
C THR A 131 -24.24 6.87 -0.60
N ASN A 132 -25.50 7.26 -0.37
CA ASN A 132 -26.52 6.35 0.17
C ASN A 132 -26.71 5.09 -0.70
N SER A 133 -26.62 5.24 -2.03
CA SER A 133 -26.66 4.11 -2.98
C SER A 133 -25.43 3.21 -2.81
N ALA A 134 -24.24 3.80 -2.68
CA ALA A 134 -23.01 3.04 -2.46
C ALA A 134 -23.06 2.24 -1.16
N ILE A 135 -23.47 2.87 -0.05
CA ILE A 135 -23.63 2.19 1.24
C ILE A 135 -24.66 1.06 1.15
N ALA A 136 -25.79 1.26 0.45
CA ALA A 136 -26.79 0.23 0.26
C ALA A 136 -26.26 -1.00 -0.52
N GLN A 137 -25.46 -0.79 -1.57
CA GLN A 137 -24.87 -1.87 -2.36
C GLN A 137 -23.72 -2.56 -1.62
N LEU A 138 -22.83 -1.80 -0.96
CA LEU A 138 -21.76 -2.32 -0.11
C LEU A 138 -22.29 -3.18 1.06
N SER A 139 -23.51 -2.91 1.52
CA SER A 139 -24.22 -3.70 2.53
C SER A 139 -24.56 -5.14 2.12
N THR A 140 -24.29 -5.55 0.87
CA THR A 140 -24.56 -6.91 0.37
C THR A 140 -23.37 -7.87 0.49
N TYR A 141 -22.19 -7.35 0.85
CA TYR A 141 -20.96 -8.12 1.00
C TYR A 141 -20.69 -8.46 2.47
N ASN A 142 -19.88 -9.49 2.77
CA ASN A 142 -19.48 -9.75 4.17
C ASN A 142 -18.36 -8.81 4.64
N ALA A 143 -17.53 -8.34 3.72
CA ALA A 143 -16.48 -7.36 3.97
C ALA A 143 -16.40 -6.33 2.83
N VAL A 144 -15.83 -5.16 3.13
CA VAL A 144 -15.50 -4.14 2.14
C VAL A 144 -14.14 -3.53 2.44
N ILE A 145 -13.39 -3.21 1.39
CA ILE A 145 -12.15 -2.42 1.46
C ILE A 145 -12.47 -1.04 0.89
N ILE A 146 -12.26 0.01 1.67
CA ILE A 146 -12.66 1.39 1.33
C ILE A 146 -11.51 2.38 1.48
N GLU A 147 -11.57 3.50 0.75
CA GLU A 147 -10.69 4.65 0.98
C GLU A 147 -11.15 5.40 2.24
N PRO A 148 -10.36 5.44 3.33
CA PRO A 148 -10.80 6.02 4.59
C PRO A 148 -11.21 7.49 4.52
N TYR A 149 -10.59 8.31 3.68
CA TYR A 149 -10.96 9.73 3.53
C TYR A 149 -12.34 9.93 2.87
N ALA A 150 -12.84 8.95 2.12
CA ALA A 150 -14.14 9.02 1.43
C ALA A 150 -15.35 8.66 2.32
N PHE A 151 -15.12 8.21 3.56
CA PHE A 151 -16.14 7.75 4.50
C PHE A 151 -16.02 8.44 5.87
N THR A 152 -17.17 8.76 6.47
CA THR A 152 -17.29 9.24 7.85
C THR A 152 -17.47 8.08 8.83
N THR A 153 -17.14 8.28 10.11
CA THR A 153 -17.38 7.29 11.19
C THR A 153 -18.82 6.79 11.22
N ALA A 154 -19.80 7.68 10.99
CA ALA A 154 -21.21 7.29 10.94
C ALA A 154 -21.53 6.34 9.78
N GLN A 155 -20.90 6.50 8.62
CA GLN A 155 -21.08 5.63 7.45
C GLN A 155 -20.36 4.28 7.62
N VAL A 156 -19.20 4.26 8.28
CA VAL A 156 -18.55 3.02 8.71
C VAL A 156 -19.46 2.24 9.67
N ALA A 157 -20.01 2.91 10.69
CA ALA A 157 -20.94 2.31 11.64
C ALA A 157 -22.24 1.80 10.96
N GLN A 158 -22.75 2.49 9.93
CA GLN A 158 -23.91 2.03 9.15
C GLN A 158 -23.66 0.71 8.39
N LEU A 159 -22.44 0.46 7.92
CA LEU A 159 -22.04 -0.81 7.31
C LEU A 159 -21.87 -1.89 8.39
N GLN A 160 -21.17 -1.57 9.48
CA GLN A 160 -20.92 -2.50 10.59
C GLN A 160 -22.20 -2.93 11.32
N ALA A 161 -23.20 -2.05 11.43
CA ALA A 161 -24.51 -2.36 12.00
C ALA A 161 -25.28 -3.45 11.23
N LYS A 162 -24.91 -3.70 9.97
CA LYS A 162 -25.45 -4.80 9.15
C LYS A 162 -24.57 -6.06 9.18
N GLY A 163 -23.51 -6.06 9.98
CA GLY A 163 -22.52 -7.14 10.10
C GLY A 163 -21.38 -7.07 9.08
N ILE A 164 -21.26 -5.99 8.30
CA ILE A 164 -20.22 -5.87 7.27
C ILE A 164 -18.90 -5.47 7.91
N LYS A 165 -17.82 -6.18 7.56
CA LYS A 165 -16.46 -5.88 8.02
C LYS A 165 -15.79 -4.84 7.13
N VAL A 166 -15.35 -3.73 7.72
CA VAL A 166 -14.83 -2.57 7.00
C VAL A 166 -13.31 -2.49 7.16
N PHE A 167 -12.58 -2.52 6.04
CA PHE A 167 -11.13 -2.42 6.00
C PHE A 167 -10.71 -1.09 5.34
N GLY A 168 -9.83 -0.34 6.00
CA GLY A 168 -9.32 0.92 5.47
C GLY A 168 -8.09 0.73 4.58
N TYR A 169 -8.10 1.33 3.39
CA TYR A 169 -6.96 1.37 2.47
C TYR A 169 -5.77 2.18 3.01
N LEU A 170 -4.57 1.63 2.86
CA LEU A 170 -3.28 2.27 3.11
C LEU A 170 -2.28 1.83 2.04
N SER A 171 -1.72 2.78 1.27
CA SER A 171 -0.54 2.50 0.45
C SER A 171 0.70 2.47 1.34
N VAL A 172 1.48 1.39 1.29
CA VAL A 172 2.66 1.20 2.13
C VAL A 172 3.95 1.71 1.47
N MET A 173 4.16 1.44 0.18
CA MET A 173 5.38 1.77 -0.55
C MET A 173 5.21 2.99 -1.48
N GLU A 174 4.03 3.25 -2.00
CA GLU A 174 3.78 4.40 -2.89
C GLU A 174 3.17 5.61 -2.18
N LEU A 175 3.51 6.83 -2.62
CA LEU A 175 2.98 8.07 -2.07
C LEU A 175 1.51 8.32 -2.45
N GLU A 176 0.60 8.23 -1.47
CA GLU A 176 -0.78 8.67 -1.66
C GLU A 176 -0.90 10.20 -1.83
N ALA A 177 -1.77 10.66 -2.73
CA ALA A 177 -1.99 12.08 -2.99
C ALA A 177 -2.40 12.90 -1.74
N PRO A 178 -3.28 12.42 -0.83
CA PRO A 178 -3.59 13.13 0.43
C PRO A 178 -2.38 13.30 1.35
N ASN A 179 -1.41 12.37 1.32
CA ASN A 179 -0.23 12.37 2.17
C ASN A 179 0.90 13.27 1.64
N LYS A 180 0.78 13.84 0.43
CA LYS A 180 1.84 14.62 -0.23
C LYS A 180 2.30 15.85 0.57
N ALA A 181 1.42 16.46 1.36
CA ALA A 181 1.75 17.60 2.23
C ALA A 181 2.36 17.18 3.59
N LEU A 182 2.34 15.88 3.92
CA LEU A 182 2.83 15.33 5.19
C LEU A 182 4.24 14.71 5.07
N VAL A 183 4.74 14.53 3.84
CA VAL A 183 6.05 13.93 3.57
C VAL A 183 7.11 14.99 3.27
N SER A 184 8.34 14.70 3.67
CA SER A 184 9.54 15.51 3.44
C SER A 184 10.37 14.93 2.29
N ASP A 185 11.37 15.66 1.81
CA ASP A 185 12.22 15.18 0.72
C ASP A 185 13.02 13.92 1.09
N SER A 186 13.42 13.79 2.36
CA SER A 186 14.16 12.63 2.86
C SER A 186 13.32 11.36 3.04
N ASP A 187 12.00 11.42 2.83
CA ASP A 187 11.11 10.25 2.85
C ASP A 187 11.04 9.53 1.50
N TYR A 188 11.46 10.16 0.40
CA TYR A 188 11.42 9.55 -0.93
C TYR A 188 12.54 8.52 -1.08
N PHE A 189 12.27 7.40 -1.77
CA PHE A 189 13.34 6.51 -2.19
C PHE A 189 14.05 7.10 -3.41
N TYR A 190 15.38 7.14 -3.35
CA TYR A 190 16.23 7.68 -4.40
C TYR A 190 16.98 6.56 -5.13
N TYR A 191 16.68 6.38 -6.41
CA TYR A 191 17.41 5.50 -7.32
C TYR A 191 18.28 6.35 -8.27
N HIS A 192 19.59 6.09 -8.30
CA HIS A 192 20.56 6.88 -9.07
C HIS A 192 20.42 8.41 -8.88
N ASN A 193 20.28 8.87 -7.62
CA ASN A 193 20.08 10.28 -7.24
C ASN A 193 18.80 10.94 -7.80
N GLN A 194 17.82 10.15 -8.23
CA GLN A 194 16.49 10.61 -8.65
C GLN A 194 15.40 9.92 -7.82
N LYS A 195 14.31 10.61 -7.53
CA LYS A 195 13.14 10.01 -6.87
C LYS A 195 12.58 8.90 -7.75
N TYR A 196 12.42 7.70 -7.21
CA TYR A 196 11.93 6.57 -7.99
C TYR A 196 10.42 6.74 -8.24
N ILE A 197 10.07 7.13 -9.46
CA ILE A 197 8.69 7.22 -9.96
C ILE A 197 8.22 5.87 -10.55
N ILE A 198 6.97 5.50 -10.31
CA ILE A 198 6.24 4.45 -11.03
C ILE A 198 5.34 5.14 -12.07
N PRO A 199 5.70 5.12 -13.38
CA PRO A 199 4.98 5.91 -14.39
C PRO A 199 3.53 5.45 -14.62
N GLN A 200 3.24 4.16 -14.39
CA GLN A 200 1.90 3.59 -14.57
C GLN A 200 0.86 4.23 -13.65
N TRP A 201 1.26 4.61 -12.43
CA TRP A 201 0.41 5.18 -11.40
C TRP A 201 0.71 6.66 -11.11
N ASN A 202 1.71 7.24 -11.79
CA ASN A 202 2.19 8.61 -11.58
C ASN A 202 2.48 8.93 -10.10
N THR A 203 3.12 7.98 -9.43
CA THR A 203 3.43 8.00 -7.99
C THR A 203 4.90 7.74 -7.73
N TYR A 204 5.36 7.97 -6.50
CA TYR A 204 6.75 7.75 -6.09
C TYR A 204 6.84 6.61 -5.09
N ILE A 205 7.86 5.76 -5.22
CA ILE A 205 8.29 4.89 -4.14
C ILE A 205 8.87 5.74 -3.02
N MET A 206 8.37 5.48 -1.82
CA MET A 206 8.79 6.07 -0.58
C MET A 206 9.73 5.11 0.15
N ASP A 207 10.72 5.66 0.85
CA ASP A 207 11.66 4.87 1.62
C ASP A 207 11.02 4.46 2.95
N LEU A 208 10.42 3.26 2.96
CA LEU A 208 9.77 2.68 4.14
C LEU A 208 10.69 2.55 5.35
N SER A 209 12.02 2.55 5.18
CA SER A 209 12.96 2.53 6.32
C SER A 209 13.05 3.86 7.07
N LYS A 210 12.51 4.95 6.52
CA LYS A 210 12.50 6.27 7.15
C LYS A 210 11.46 6.32 8.28
N PRO A 211 11.87 6.62 9.54
CA PRO A 211 10.93 6.71 10.65
C PRO A 211 9.84 7.77 10.47
N HIS A 212 10.15 8.88 9.78
CA HIS A 212 9.19 9.95 9.52
C HIS A 212 8.07 9.49 8.56
N TYR A 213 8.41 8.89 7.41
CA TYR A 213 7.41 8.26 6.54
C TYR A 213 6.58 7.19 7.26
N GLN A 214 7.18 6.32 8.07
CA GLN A 214 6.41 5.37 8.90
C GLN A 214 5.44 6.08 9.86
N SER A 215 5.78 7.26 10.39
CA SER A 215 4.88 8.08 11.19
C SER A 215 3.71 8.64 10.37
N VAL A 216 3.93 9.02 9.11
CA VAL A 216 2.83 9.43 8.19
C VAL A 216 1.85 8.27 7.96
N LEU A 217 2.35 7.06 7.71
CA LEU A 217 1.52 5.86 7.57
C LEU A 217 0.75 5.53 8.87
N MET A 218 1.43 5.58 10.02
CA MET A 218 0.80 5.36 11.32
C MET A 218 -0.25 6.43 11.66
N ASN A 219 -0.09 7.66 11.18
CA ASN A 219 -1.12 8.70 11.33
C ASN A 219 -2.40 8.32 10.58
N LYS A 220 -2.34 7.90 9.29
CA LYS A 220 -3.52 7.43 8.56
C LYS A 220 -4.17 6.21 9.25
N VAL A 221 -3.37 5.25 9.72
CA VAL A 221 -3.89 4.09 10.48
C VAL A 221 -4.61 4.51 11.76
N THR A 222 -4.04 5.43 12.53
CA THR A 222 -4.59 5.79 13.86
C THR A 222 -5.75 6.80 13.76
N SER A 223 -5.68 7.82 12.91
CA SER A 223 -6.76 8.82 12.77
C SER A 223 -7.90 8.35 11.88
N GLU A 224 -7.62 7.77 10.71
CA GLU A 224 -8.64 7.48 9.71
C GLU A 224 -9.20 6.07 9.81
N ILE A 225 -8.38 5.07 10.14
CA ILE A 225 -8.83 3.66 10.16
C ILE A 225 -9.31 3.30 11.56
N ALA A 226 -8.43 3.37 12.56
CA ALA A 226 -8.78 3.10 13.96
C ALA A 226 -9.72 4.18 14.54
N GLY A 227 -9.45 5.46 14.26
CA GLY A 227 -10.29 6.58 14.72
C GLY A 227 -11.72 6.58 14.14
N LYS A 228 -11.94 5.96 12.98
CA LYS A 228 -13.29 5.70 12.42
C LYS A 228 -13.83 4.30 12.76
N GLN A 229 -13.16 3.58 13.67
CA GLN A 229 -13.55 2.27 14.20
C GLN A 229 -13.67 1.16 13.15
N MET A 230 -12.90 1.22 12.05
CA MET A 230 -12.84 0.15 11.06
C MET A 230 -12.32 -1.16 11.67
N ASP A 231 -12.66 -2.30 11.07
CA ASP A 231 -12.29 -3.63 11.56
C ASP A 231 -10.85 -4.04 11.19
N GLY A 232 -10.20 -3.34 10.25
CA GLY A 232 -8.84 -3.67 9.81
C GLY A 232 -8.21 -2.70 8.82
N VAL A 233 -6.95 -2.98 8.48
CA VAL A 233 -6.16 -2.26 7.47
C VAL A 233 -5.97 -3.14 6.24
N PHE A 234 -6.16 -2.56 5.06
CA PHE A 234 -5.72 -3.12 3.78
C PHE A 234 -4.42 -2.42 3.37
N LEU A 235 -3.34 -3.20 3.35
CA LEU A 235 -1.97 -2.77 3.12
C LEU A 235 -1.62 -2.99 1.64
N ASP A 236 -1.78 -1.95 0.84
CA ASP A 236 -1.48 -1.99 -0.59
C ASP A 236 -0.01 -1.64 -0.90
N THR A 237 0.44 -1.89 -2.13
CA THR A 237 1.79 -1.63 -2.68
C THR A 237 2.93 -2.38 -1.97
N VAL A 238 2.60 -3.32 -1.09
CA VAL A 238 3.59 -4.23 -0.47
C VAL A 238 4.24 -5.15 -1.52
N GLY A 239 3.58 -5.40 -2.65
CA GLY A 239 4.14 -6.06 -3.82
C GLY A 239 5.41 -5.41 -4.36
N ASP A 240 5.55 -4.09 -4.25
CA ASP A 240 6.67 -3.32 -4.77
C ASP A 240 8.02 -3.79 -4.21
N ILE A 241 8.02 -4.24 -2.95
CA ILE A 241 9.19 -4.83 -2.28
C ILE A 241 9.70 -6.04 -3.08
N ASP A 242 8.80 -6.91 -3.52
CA ASP A 242 9.14 -8.12 -4.28
C ASP A 242 9.37 -7.82 -5.77
N ASP A 243 8.64 -6.87 -6.37
CA ASP A 243 8.64 -6.64 -7.82
C ASP A 243 9.69 -5.63 -8.33
N TYR A 244 9.97 -4.54 -7.59
CA TYR A 244 10.94 -3.53 -8.01
C TYR A 244 12.35 -3.75 -7.45
N PHE A 245 12.49 -4.49 -6.34
CA PHE A 245 13.78 -4.69 -5.65
C PHE A 245 14.36 -6.11 -5.75
N TYR A 246 13.78 -7.00 -6.57
CA TYR A 246 14.26 -8.40 -6.72
C TYR A 246 15.73 -8.54 -7.19
N ASN A 247 16.30 -7.50 -7.78
CA ASN A 247 17.69 -7.43 -8.25
C ASN A 247 18.62 -6.63 -7.32
N ASP A 248 18.09 -6.09 -6.22
CA ASP A 248 18.84 -5.43 -5.14
C ASP A 248 18.41 -6.05 -3.79
N PRO A 249 18.99 -7.22 -3.42
CA PRO A 249 18.61 -7.92 -2.20
C PRO A 249 18.84 -7.10 -0.93
N GLN A 250 19.83 -6.19 -0.92
CA GLN A 250 20.13 -5.36 0.24
C GLN A 250 19.00 -4.36 0.50
N THR A 251 18.58 -3.61 -0.53
CA THR A 251 17.43 -2.70 -0.43
C THR A 251 16.13 -3.46 -0.17
N GLN A 252 15.95 -4.62 -0.81
CA GLN A 252 14.78 -5.46 -0.60
C GLN A 252 14.64 -5.93 0.86
N ASP A 253 15.72 -6.44 1.45
CA ASP A 253 15.70 -6.90 2.85
C ASP A 253 15.60 -5.74 3.85
N GLN A 254 16.15 -4.56 3.53
CA GLN A 254 15.91 -3.32 4.28
C GLN A 254 14.42 -2.96 4.30
N PHE A 255 13.72 -3.02 3.15
CA PHE A 255 12.28 -2.76 3.09
C PHE A 255 11.45 -3.84 3.75
N ARG A 256 11.81 -5.13 3.64
CA ARG A 256 11.16 -6.20 4.42
C ARG A 256 11.29 -5.94 5.92
N SER A 257 12.48 -5.60 6.41
CA SER A 257 12.68 -5.28 7.83
C SER A 257 11.87 -4.05 8.25
N ALA A 258 11.84 -3.00 7.43
CA ALA A 258 11.08 -1.79 7.70
C ALA A 258 9.56 -2.05 7.73
N TYR A 259 9.06 -2.87 6.80
CA TYR A 259 7.67 -3.32 6.75
C TYR A 259 7.28 -4.14 7.98
N LYS A 260 8.15 -5.07 8.43
CA LYS A 260 7.96 -5.79 9.69
C LYS A 260 7.80 -4.82 10.87
N THR A 261 8.65 -3.80 10.97
CA THR A 261 8.55 -2.77 12.00
C THR A 261 7.26 -1.94 11.89
N LEU A 262 6.77 -1.64 10.68
CA LEU A 262 5.46 -0.98 10.50
C LEU A 262 4.32 -1.88 11.02
N LEU A 263 4.32 -3.17 10.65
CA LEU A 263 3.30 -4.12 11.10
C LEU A 263 3.31 -4.25 12.64
N GLU A 264 4.49 -4.34 13.26
CA GLU A 264 4.65 -4.38 14.71
C GLU A 264 4.10 -3.12 15.38
N LYS A 265 4.34 -1.92 14.81
CA LYS A 265 3.75 -0.66 15.28
C LYS A 265 2.23 -0.66 15.16
N ILE A 266 1.66 -1.13 14.05
CA ILE A 266 0.21 -1.24 13.85
C ILE A 266 -0.39 -2.20 14.88
N LYS A 267 0.18 -3.40 15.06
CA LYS A 267 -0.30 -4.37 16.05
C LYS A 267 -0.11 -3.90 17.50
N SER A 268 0.91 -3.09 17.80
CA SER A 268 1.10 -2.52 19.13
C SER A 268 0.15 -1.36 19.45
N ALA A 269 -0.14 -0.49 18.48
CA ALA A 269 -1.01 0.67 18.68
C ALA A 269 -2.50 0.34 18.51
N CYS A 270 -2.81 -0.62 17.65
CA CYS A 270 -4.16 -1.00 17.25
C CYS A 270 -4.30 -2.55 17.21
N PRO A 271 -4.15 -3.24 18.35
CA PRO A 271 -4.03 -4.71 18.40
C PRO A 271 -5.24 -5.46 17.82
N ASN A 272 -6.40 -4.82 17.77
CA ASN A 272 -7.65 -5.42 17.32
C ASN A 272 -7.87 -5.32 15.80
N LEU A 273 -7.05 -4.54 15.08
CA LEU A 273 -7.16 -4.45 13.62
C LEU A 273 -6.61 -5.71 12.97
N SER A 274 -7.43 -6.34 12.12
CA SER A 274 -6.96 -7.35 11.17
C SER A 274 -6.21 -6.72 10.01
N LEU A 275 -5.21 -7.42 9.50
CA LEU A 275 -4.35 -6.92 8.42
C LEU A 275 -4.54 -7.77 7.17
N ILE A 276 -4.86 -7.10 6.06
CA ILE A 276 -4.90 -7.70 4.72
C ILE A 276 -3.73 -7.11 3.92
N GLN A 277 -2.93 -7.94 3.25
CA GLN A 277 -1.81 -7.50 2.41
C GLN A 277 -2.16 -7.67 0.93
N ASN A 278 -1.91 -6.66 0.07
CA ASN A 278 -1.91 -6.86 -1.38
C ASN A 278 -0.54 -7.34 -1.87
N TRP A 279 -0.54 -8.35 -2.75
CA TRP A 279 0.68 -8.92 -3.35
C TRP A 279 1.78 -9.26 -2.31
N GLY A 280 3.05 -9.11 -2.69
CA GLY A 280 4.21 -9.30 -1.81
C GLY A 280 4.34 -10.72 -1.26
N PHE A 281 4.14 -11.75 -2.09
CA PHE A 281 4.00 -13.13 -1.63
C PHE A 281 5.29 -13.73 -1.06
N ASP A 282 6.47 -13.35 -1.57
CA ASP A 282 7.73 -13.79 -0.99
C ASP A 282 7.98 -13.05 0.33
N THR A 283 7.72 -11.73 0.37
CA THR A 283 7.71 -10.94 1.61
C THR A 283 6.71 -11.47 2.66
N LEU A 284 5.53 -11.96 2.24
CA LEU A 284 4.55 -12.62 3.13
C LEU A 284 5.13 -13.89 3.74
N LYS A 285 5.78 -14.71 2.91
CA LYS A 285 6.37 -15.99 3.30
C LYS A 285 7.61 -15.83 4.18
N THR A 286 8.41 -14.79 3.99
CA THR A 286 9.66 -14.57 4.75
C THR A 286 9.49 -13.68 5.97
N THR A 287 8.49 -12.79 5.99
CA THR A 287 8.53 -11.62 6.87
C THR A 287 7.20 -11.29 7.56
N SER A 288 6.10 -11.08 6.81
CA SER A 288 4.85 -10.55 7.41
C SER A 288 3.84 -11.62 7.84
N GLY A 289 4.02 -12.88 7.43
CA GLY A 289 3.03 -13.96 7.59
C GLY A 289 2.59 -14.31 9.03
N SER A 290 3.26 -13.83 10.08
CA SER A 290 2.77 -14.00 11.47
C SER A 290 1.77 -12.93 11.91
N MET A 291 1.53 -11.89 11.11
CA MET A 291 0.67 -10.74 11.43
C MET A 291 -0.43 -10.46 10.40
N ILE A 292 -0.36 -11.08 9.22
CA ILE A 292 -1.33 -10.93 8.14
C ILE A 292 -2.44 -11.99 8.27
N HIS A 293 -3.70 -11.59 8.13
CA HIS A 293 -4.89 -12.44 8.23
C HIS A 293 -5.44 -12.88 6.87
N ALA A 294 -5.20 -12.07 5.83
CA ALA A 294 -5.52 -12.42 4.46
C ALA A 294 -4.56 -11.76 3.47
N VAL A 295 -4.40 -12.37 2.30
CA VAL A 295 -3.65 -11.81 1.18
C VAL A 295 -4.59 -11.56 0.01
N LEU A 296 -4.37 -10.48 -0.72
CA LEU A 296 -5.06 -10.15 -1.96
C LEU A 296 -4.14 -10.38 -3.16
N TRP A 297 -4.71 -10.93 -4.22
CA TRP A 297 -4.04 -11.22 -5.49
C TRP A 297 -4.84 -10.59 -6.63
N GLU A 298 -4.27 -9.59 -7.31
CA GLU A 298 -4.89 -8.95 -8.46
C GLU A 298 -4.62 -9.69 -9.78
N ASP A 299 -5.27 -9.26 -10.87
CA ASP A 299 -5.14 -9.88 -12.19
C ASP A 299 -5.30 -11.41 -12.19
N PHE A 300 -6.22 -11.93 -11.37
CA PHE A 300 -6.42 -13.37 -11.14
C PHE A 300 -7.16 -14.06 -12.30
N SER A 301 -6.63 -13.89 -13.52
CA SER A 301 -7.19 -14.39 -14.76
C SER A 301 -6.97 -15.89 -14.90
N LYS A 302 -8.06 -16.68 -14.89
CA LYS A 302 -8.06 -18.15 -15.06
C LYS A 302 -7.25 -18.60 -16.28
N SER A 303 -7.40 -17.91 -17.43
CA SER A 303 -6.68 -18.23 -18.67
C SER A 303 -5.17 -18.08 -18.55
N THR A 304 -4.69 -17.20 -17.68
CA THR A 304 -3.26 -16.99 -17.41
C THR A 304 -2.75 -17.95 -16.35
N ILE A 305 -3.38 -17.95 -15.17
CA ILE A 305 -2.86 -18.63 -13.96
C ILE A 305 -2.92 -20.15 -14.03
N THR A 306 -3.77 -20.74 -14.87
CA THR A 306 -3.90 -22.20 -14.99
C THR A 306 -2.74 -22.84 -15.77
N GLY A 307 -2.15 -22.11 -16.72
CA GLY A 307 -0.95 -22.54 -17.45
C GLY A 307 0.37 -22.03 -16.84
N ASP A 308 0.33 -21.04 -15.95
CA ASP A 308 1.53 -20.44 -15.35
C ASP A 308 2.03 -21.21 -14.12
N ALA A 309 3.27 -21.71 -14.21
CA ALA A 309 3.90 -22.51 -13.15
C ALA A 309 4.14 -21.70 -11.85
N TRP A 310 4.40 -20.40 -11.95
CA TRP A 310 4.57 -19.52 -10.79
C TRP A 310 3.24 -19.39 -10.03
N SER A 311 2.16 -19.11 -10.74
CA SER A 311 0.81 -19.02 -10.20
C SER A 311 0.35 -20.34 -9.55
N GLN A 312 0.59 -21.47 -10.23
CA GLN A 312 0.27 -22.80 -9.68
C GLN A 312 1.07 -23.14 -8.41
N ASN A 313 2.29 -22.62 -8.27
CA ASN A 313 3.06 -22.77 -7.02
C ASN A 313 2.45 -21.96 -5.87
N TRP A 314 2.03 -20.72 -6.11
CA TRP A 314 1.38 -19.89 -5.07
C TRP A 314 -0.01 -20.40 -4.69
N ILE A 315 -0.82 -20.86 -5.67
CA ILE A 315 -2.09 -21.52 -5.38
C ILE A 315 -1.87 -22.72 -4.44
N ARG A 316 -0.90 -23.60 -4.74
CA ARG A 316 -0.54 -24.72 -3.86
C ARG A 316 0.01 -24.28 -2.49
N TYR A 317 0.74 -23.17 -2.42
CA TYR A 317 1.28 -22.63 -1.17
C TYR A 317 0.15 -22.17 -0.23
N PHE A 318 -0.83 -21.44 -0.76
CA PHE A 318 -1.97 -20.91 0.00
C PHE A 318 -3.01 -21.98 0.34
N GLN A 319 -3.31 -22.91 -0.56
CA GLN A 319 -4.23 -24.01 -0.28
C GLN A 319 -3.76 -24.92 0.88
N ARG A 320 -2.44 -24.98 1.14
CA ARG A 320 -1.85 -25.68 2.28
C ARG A 320 -1.82 -24.86 3.58
N ARG A 321 -2.33 -23.62 3.56
CA ARG A 321 -2.24 -22.63 4.66
C ARG A 321 -3.56 -21.87 4.87
N THR A 322 -4.68 -22.47 4.51
CA THR A 322 -6.03 -21.90 4.66
C THR A 322 -6.43 -21.63 6.12
N ASN A 323 -5.73 -22.26 7.07
CA ASN A 323 -5.83 -22.01 8.52
C ASN A 323 -5.02 -20.79 8.99
N LEU A 324 -4.08 -20.29 8.18
CA LEU A 324 -3.26 -19.11 8.49
C LEU A 324 -3.76 -17.87 7.74
N PHE A 325 -4.05 -18.02 6.44
CA PHE A 325 -4.46 -16.92 5.58
C PHE A 325 -5.69 -17.28 4.76
N ARG A 326 -6.60 -16.32 4.60
CA ARG A 326 -7.53 -16.34 3.46
C ARG A 326 -6.88 -15.68 2.25
N VAL A 327 -7.24 -16.13 1.06
CA VAL A 327 -6.84 -15.47 -0.19
C VAL A 327 -8.07 -14.79 -0.78
N ILE A 328 -7.93 -13.50 -1.07
CA ILE A 328 -8.86 -12.69 -1.84
C ILE A 328 -8.28 -12.53 -3.25
N THR A 329 -9.13 -12.56 -4.27
CA THR A 329 -8.67 -12.43 -5.67
C THR A 329 -9.48 -11.37 -6.40
N VAL A 330 -8.83 -10.40 -7.03
CA VAL A 330 -9.50 -9.54 -8.02
C VAL A 330 -9.55 -10.30 -9.33
N SER A 331 -10.76 -10.73 -9.67
CA SER A 331 -11.06 -11.52 -10.86
C SER A 331 -11.55 -10.59 -11.98
N PRO A 332 -10.91 -10.59 -13.16
CA PRO A 332 -11.33 -9.73 -14.27
C PRO A 332 -12.69 -10.14 -14.85
N ASP A 333 -13.06 -11.42 -14.72
CA ASP A 333 -14.24 -12.01 -15.31
C ASP A 333 -14.90 -13.07 -14.41
N VAL A 334 -16.13 -13.46 -14.77
CA VAL A 334 -16.94 -14.44 -14.03
C VAL A 334 -16.37 -15.86 -14.02
N GLN A 335 -15.61 -16.27 -15.04
CA GLN A 335 -14.96 -17.58 -15.07
C GLN A 335 -13.75 -17.62 -14.14
N SER A 336 -13.01 -16.51 -14.07
CA SER A 336 -11.92 -16.27 -13.12
C SER A 336 -12.43 -16.28 -11.68
N ALA A 337 -13.53 -15.57 -11.40
CA ALA A 337 -14.17 -15.60 -10.08
C ALA A 337 -14.70 -17.00 -9.70
N ALA A 338 -15.33 -17.70 -10.65
CA ALA A 338 -15.79 -19.07 -10.44
C ALA A 338 -14.62 -20.05 -10.18
N TYR A 339 -13.48 -19.86 -10.85
CA TYR A 339 -12.28 -20.65 -10.60
C TYR A 339 -11.66 -20.35 -9.22
N ALA A 340 -11.52 -19.07 -8.84
CA ALA A 340 -11.07 -18.67 -7.51
C ALA A 340 -11.92 -19.31 -6.40
N LYS A 341 -13.25 -19.23 -6.53
CA LYS A 341 -14.19 -19.88 -5.61
C LYS A 341 -14.03 -21.40 -5.59
N LYS A 342 -13.86 -22.06 -6.74
CA LYS A 342 -13.63 -23.51 -6.86
C LYS A 342 -12.37 -23.97 -6.11
N ILE A 343 -11.31 -23.16 -6.08
CA ILE A 343 -10.04 -23.51 -5.41
C ILE A 343 -9.97 -23.06 -3.93
N GLY A 344 -11.04 -22.46 -3.40
CA GLY A 344 -11.19 -22.06 -1.99
C GLY A 344 -10.89 -20.58 -1.68
N PHE A 345 -10.67 -19.76 -2.70
CA PHE A 345 -10.38 -18.33 -2.56
C PHE A 345 -11.66 -17.48 -2.60
N ILE A 346 -11.56 -16.22 -2.18
CA ILE A 346 -12.67 -15.25 -2.12
C ILE A 346 -12.57 -14.30 -3.32
N PRO A 347 -13.38 -14.44 -4.38
CA PRO A 347 -13.35 -13.52 -5.50
C PRO A 347 -14.07 -12.20 -5.19
N THR A 348 -13.49 -11.11 -5.67
CA THR A 348 -14.20 -9.88 -6.04
C THR A 348 -14.09 -9.70 -7.55
N LEU A 349 -15.15 -9.23 -8.21
CA LEU A 349 -15.12 -8.93 -9.65
C LEU A 349 -14.66 -7.49 -9.87
N ASN A 350 -13.63 -7.30 -10.69
CA ASN A 350 -13.26 -6.00 -11.25
C ASN A 350 -12.47 -6.19 -12.56
N ASN A 351 -12.95 -5.63 -13.67
CA ASN A 351 -12.35 -5.79 -15.00
C ASN A 351 -11.22 -4.77 -15.27
N GLY A 352 -10.38 -4.51 -14.26
CA GLY A 352 -9.31 -3.51 -14.31
C GLY A 352 -9.01 -2.92 -12.93
N ASN A 353 -8.33 -1.78 -12.91
CA ASN A 353 -7.69 -1.23 -11.71
C ASN A 353 -8.40 0.04 -11.16
N ILE A 354 -9.62 0.30 -11.62
CA ILE A 354 -10.47 1.38 -11.11
C ILE A 354 -11.52 0.76 -10.20
N TYR A 355 -11.49 1.11 -8.92
CA TYR A 355 -12.37 0.56 -7.88
C TYR A 355 -13.50 1.54 -7.48
N ASN A 356 -13.92 2.42 -8.39
CA ASN A 356 -14.99 3.39 -8.15
C ASN A 356 -16.38 2.89 -8.59
N GLY A 357 -16.46 1.70 -9.20
CA GLY A 357 -17.70 1.04 -9.62
C GLY A 357 -18.10 -0.10 -8.67
N LEU A 358 -19.40 -0.26 -8.44
CA LEU A 358 -19.98 -1.25 -7.53
C LEU A 358 -20.51 -2.47 -8.27
#